data_AF-A0A5B8XRA2-F1
#
_entry.id   AF-A0A5B8XRA2-F1
#
_cell.length_a   1.000
_cell.length_b   1.000
_cell.length_c   1.000
_cell.angle_alpha   90.00
_cell.angle_beta   90.00
_cell.angle_gamma   90.00
#
_symmetry.space_group_name_H-M   'P 1'
#
loop_
_entity.id
_entity.type
_entity.pdbx_description
1 polymer ?
#
loop_
_entity_poly.entity_id
_entity_poly.type
_entity_poly.pdbx_seq_one_letter_code
_entity_poly.pdbx_strand_id
1 'polypeptide(L)'
;MSEIIHLVARLKVAIDAIDWLGRDVYPKLRGPASADELKAFEARLGRKIPPSYREFLRMHNGMDGLEQYDWGIAGISEVDRGETFEDVLSGHQYVYKAKDARHPALADLKSAHVVGSDFDYQIAYFAPETMEELEPAIRRLSTDQEYDELPLFEHFEQFLEFVVSIYEDLVDLQGGSFDDMGDVGVGGGDEDLLKELANLLKAERQPEPEPEPAKPAPKLSPEMELASKLCRRVLELLVKAELIEVVEGPGMIDSLEDLMLRKLLRSKSQPETVKNWIDALSKAREVEELYGTDEELAKLMNKAFDEVSQ
;
A
#
# COMPACT_ATOMS: atom_id res chain seq x y z
N MET A 1 -7.73 -0.37 -34.45
CA MET A 1 -6.58 -0.31 -33.53
C MET A 1 -7.04 -1.04 -32.28
N SER A 2 -6.24 -1.92 -31.68
CA SER A 2 -6.68 -2.62 -30.45
C SER A 2 -6.90 -1.62 -29.32
N GLU A 3 -7.92 -1.82 -28.49
CA GLU A 3 -8.21 -0.95 -27.35
C GLU A 3 -7.05 -0.95 -26.34
N ILE A 4 -6.45 -2.13 -26.12
CA ILE A 4 -5.24 -2.28 -25.30
C ILE A 4 -4.11 -1.36 -25.79
N ILE A 5 -3.88 -1.26 -27.10
CA ILE A 5 -2.82 -0.38 -27.65
C ILE A 5 -3.11 1.09 -27.31
N HIS A 6 -4.37 1.49 -27.38
CA HIS A 6 -4.78 2.86 -27.05
C HIS A 6 -4.61 3.17 -25.56
N LEU A 7 -5.12 2.28 -24.69
CA LEU A 7 -4.99 2.41 -23.23
C LEU A 7 -3.53 2.41 -22.77
N VAL A 8 -2.69 1.53 -23.32
CA VAL A 8 -1.25 1.51 -23.03
C VAL A 8 -0.58 2.82 -23.42
N ALA A 9 -0.94 3.38 -24.57
CA ALA A 9 -0.39 4.67 -25.00
C ALA A 9 -0.81 5.81 -24.06
N ARG A 10 -2.08 5.84 -23.62
CA ARG A 10 -2.57 6.80 -22.63
C ARG A 10 -1.85 6.66 -21.29
N LEU A 11 -1.77 5.43 -20.76
CA LEU A 11 -1.06 5.15 -19.51
C LEU A 11 0.39 5.64 -19.57
N LYS A 12 1.08 5.36 -20.67
CA LYS A 12 2.45 5.80 -20.87
C LYS A 12 2.56 7.33 -20.86
N VAL A 13 1.68 8.02 -21.60
CA VAL A 13 1.66 9.48 -21.64
C VAL A 13 1.40 10.08 -20.27
N ALA A 14 0.44 9.53 -19.51
CA ALA A 14 0.13 10.01 -18.17
C ALA A 14 1.33 9.83 -17.21
N ILE A 15 1.90 8.62 -17.14
CA ILE A 15 3.08 8.35 -16.30
C ILE A 15 4.27 9.27 -16.64
N ASP A 16 4.53 9.47 -17.94
CA ASP A 16 5.64 10.32 -18.40
C ASP A 16 5.38 11.82 -18.15
N ALA A 17 4.12 12.24 -17.95
CA ALA A 17 3.72 13.63 -17.73
C ALA A 17 3.69 14.03 -16.24
N ILE A 18 3.58 13.06 -15.34
CA ILE A 18 3.58 13.33 -13.89
C ILE A 18 4.96 13.85 -13.47
N ASP A 19 4.97 14.98 -12.78
CA ASP A 19 6.12 15.43 -12.01
C ASP A 19 6.19 14.59 -10.73
N TRP A 20 7.07 13.59 -10.74
CA TRP A 20 7.31 12.72 -9.60
C TRP A 20 8.08 13.40 -8.46
N LEU A 21 8.22 14.73 -8.47
CA LEU A 21 8.83 15.55 -7.40
C LEU A 21 10.25 15.09 -7.02
N GLY A 22 10.98 14.57 -8.01
CA GLY A 22 12.33 14.05 -7.82
C GLY A 22 12.42 12.70 -7.10
N ARG A 23 11.32 11.91 -7.02
CA ARG A 23 11.37 10.52 -6.54
C ARG A 23 12.38 9.71 -7.36
N ASP A 24 13.31 9.05 -6.67
CA ASP A 24 14.32 8.16 -7.29
C ASP A 24 13.69 6.90 -7.92
N VAL A 25 12.50 6.53 -7.42
CA VAL A 25 11.72 5.37 -7.83
C VAL A 25 10.32 5.85 -8.14
N TYR A 26 9.85 5.60 -9.36
CA TYR A 26 8.54 6.00 -9.82
C TYR A 26 7.97 4.97 -10.81
N PRO A 27 6.64 4.90 -10.94
CA PRO A 27 5.96 3.96 -11.80
C PRO A 27 6.46 4.03 -13.24
N LYS A 28 6.74 2.88 -13.84
CA LYS A 28 7.13 2.76 -15.24
C LYS A 28 6.71 1.44 -15.84
N LEU A 29 6.34 1.46 -17.11
CA LEU A 29 6.03 0.25 -17.87
C LEU A 29 7.32 -0.54 -18.18
N ARG A 30 7.30 -1.85 -17.91
CA ARG A 30 8.43 -2.75 -18.22
C ARG A 30 8.56 -2.98 -19.72
N GLY A 31 9.68 -3.56 -20.13
CA GLY A 31 9.85 -4.08 -21.48
C GLY A 31 8.83 -5.19 -21.81
N PRO A 32 8.61 -5.49 -23.10
CA PRO A 32 7.65 -6.51 -23.51
C PRO A 32 8.05 -7.91 -23.05
N ALA A 33 7.06 -8.74 -22.72
CA ALA A 33 7.26 -10.16 -22.45
C ALA A 33 7.59 -10.92 -23.74
N SER A 34 8.60 -11.78 -23.67
CA SER A 34 8.96 -12.67 -24.76
C SER A 34 7.90 -13.77 -24.96
N ALA A 35 7.88 -14.36 -26.15
CA ALA A 35 6.99 -15.48 -26.45
C ALA A 35 7.24 -16.70 -25.53
N ASP A 36 8.50 -16.92 -25.14
CA ASP A 36 8.89 -18.01 -24.25
C ASP A 36 8.45 -17.74 -22.80
N GLU A 37 8.58 -16.50 -22.30
CA GLU A 37 8.04 -16.11 -20.98
C GLU A 37 6.52 -16.31 -20.94
N LEU A 38 5.79 -15.82 -21.95
CA LEU A 38 4.34 -15.99 -22.03
C LEU A 38 3.95 -17.47 -22.03
N LYS A 39 4.67 -18.30 -22.79
CA LYS A 39 4.42 -19.74 -22.85
C LYS A 39 4.73 -20.44 -21.53
N ALA A 40 5.84 -20.08 -20.88
CA ALA A 40 6.21 -20.63 -19.57
C ALA A 40 5.18 -20.24 -18.51
N PHE A 41 4.70 -18.99 -18.55
CA PHE A 41 3.68 -18.50 -17.65
C PHE A 41 2.34 -19.23 -17.86
N GLU A 42 1.88 -19.39 -19.10
CA GLU A 42 0.68 -20.19 -19.41
C GLU A 42 0.80 -21.64 -18.94
N ALA A 43 1.99 -22.24 -19.09
CA ALA A 43 2.24 -23.60 -18.59
C ALA A 43 2.17 -23.66 -17.05
N ARG A 44 2.69 -22.65 -16.34
CA ARG A 44 2.61 -22.55 -14.88
C ARG A 44 1.16 -22.34 -14.40
N LEU A 45 0.39 -21.51 -15.11
CA LEU A 45 -1.02 -21.27 -14.82
C LEU A 45 -1.91 -22.48 -15.18
N GLY A 46 -1.41 -23.39 -16.03
CA GLY A 46 -2.14 -24.57 -16.51
C GLY A 46 -3.18 -24.25 -17.57
N ARG A 47 -3.11 -23.07 -18.20
CA ARG A 47 -4.10 -22.55 -19.15
C ARG A 47 -3.54 -21.37 -19.95
N LYS A 48 -4.31 -20.92 -20.94
CA LYS A 48 -4.00 -19.67 -21.65
C LYS A 48 -4.33 -18.44 -20.82
N ILE A 49 -3.50 -17.41 -20.96
CA ILE A 49 -3.74 -16.06 -20.43
C ILE A 49 -4.86 -15.41 -21.26
N PRO A 50 -5.72 -14.57 -20.67
CA PRO A 50 -6.72 -13.79 -21.41
C PRO A 50 -6.10 -13.00 -22.57
N PRO A 51 -6.73 -12.96 -23.77
CA PRO A 51 -6.19 -12.28 -24.94
C PRO A 51 -5.80 -10.82 -24.70
N SER A 52 -6.65 -10.04 -24.03
CA SER A 52 -6.41 -8.63 -23.70
C SER A 52 -5.17 -8.45 -22.81
N TYR A 53 -5.06 -9.21 -21.72
CA TYR A 53 -3.89 -9.20 -20.84
C TYR A 53 -2.63 -9.70 -21.56
N ARG A 54 -2.75 -10.71 -22.42
CA ARG A 54 -1.63 -11.19 -23.25
C ARG A 54 -1.15 -10.12 -24.23
N GLU A 55 -2.06 -9.34 -24.81
CA GLU A 55 -1.70 -8.22 -25.69
C GLU A 55 -0.95 -7.15 -24.91
N PHE A 56 -1.42 -6.79 -23.72
CA PHE A 56 -0.70 -5.89 -22.82
C PHE A 56 0.71 -6.42 -22.51
N LEU A 57 0.84 -7.67 -22.07
CA LEU A 57 2.13 -8.29 -21.73
C LEU A 57 3.12 -8.29 -22.90
N ARG A 58 2.64 -8.42 -24.16
CA ARG A 58 3.48 -8.34 -25.36
C ARG A 58 4.02 -6.94 -25.64
N MET A 59 3.41 -5.90 -25.08
CA MET A 59 3.88 -4.53 -25.17
C MET A 59 4.73 -4.19 -23.95
N HIS A 60 4.23 -4.53 -22.76
CA HIS A 60 4.82 -4.24 -21.47
C HIS A 60 4.53 -5.38 -20.49
N ASN A 61 5.58 -6.00 -19.97
CA ASN A 61 5.48 -7.09 -19.00
C ASN A 61 5.18 -6.56 -17.59
N GLY A 62 4.08 -5.84 -17.41
CA GLY A 62 3.71 -5.18 -16.16
C GLY A 62 4.47 -3.88 -15.89
N MET A 63 4.49 -3.47 -14.62
CA MET A 63 5.08 -2.21 -14.15
C MET A 63 6.19 -2.45 -13.12
N ASP A 64 7.06 -1.44 -12.97
CA ASP A 64 8.14 -1.34 -11.98
C ASP A 64 8.07 0.02 -11.29
N GLY A 65 8.84 0.17 -10.21
CA GLY A 65 9.07 1.46 -9.55
C GLY A 65 7.86 1.98 -8.78
N LEU A 66 7.02 1.05 -8.35
CA LEU A 66 5.82 1.32 -7.56
C LEU A 66 6.24 1.52 -6.11
N GLU A 67 5.67 2.53 -5.46
CA GLU A 67 5.68 2.66 -4.00
C GLU A 67 4.24 2.65 -3.47
N GLN A 68 4.10 2.89 -2.18
CA GLN A 68 2.82 3.06 -1.51
C GLN A 68 1.91 4.04 -2.28
N TYR A 69 0.64 3.68 -2.42
CA TYR A 69 -0.42 4.38 -3.16
C TYR A 69 -0.29 4.41 -4.69
N ASP A 70 0.80 3.89 -5.28
CA ASP A 70 0.90 3.79 -6.73
C ASP A 70 0.17 2.53 -7.23
N TRP A 71 -0.77 2.70 -8.15
CA TRP A 71 -1.39 1.55 -8.81
C TRP A 71 -0.41 0.86 -9.76
N GLY A 72 -0.15 -0.42 -9.49
CA GLY A 72 0.68 -1.29 -10.30
C GLY A 72 -0.11 -2.31 -11.10
N ILE A 73 0.43 -2.67 -12.26
CA ILE A 73 -0.03 -3.80 -13.07
C ILE A 73 1.01 -4.91 -13.00
N ALA A 74 0.56 -6.11 -12.62
CA ALA A 74 1.41 -7.28 -12.54
C ALA A 74 1.93 -7.67 -13.92
N GLY A 75 3.19 -8.12 -13.94
CA GLY A 75 3.74 -8.84 -15.09
C GLY A 75 3.91 -10.30 -14.74
N ILE A 76 4.51 -11.04 -15.66
CA ILE A 76 4.71 -12.50 -15.52
C ILE A 76 6.13 -12.87 -15.06
N SER A 77 7.07 -11.93 -15.14
CA SER A 77 8.45 -12.11 -14.69
C SER A 77 8.60 -11.60 -13.26
N GLU A 78 9.34 -12.37 -12.44
CA GLU A 78 9.67 -12.02 -11.06
C GLU A 78 10.38 -10.66 -11.00
N VAL A 79 10.02 -9.85 -10.01
CA VAL A 79 10.59 -8.51 -9.82
C VAL A 79 11.78 -8.61 -8.86
N ASP A 80 12.92 -8.00 -9.20
CA ASP A 80 14.15 -8.07 -8.39
C ASP A 80 14.08 -7.24 -7.08
N ARG A 81 12.98 -6.52 -6.80
CA ARG A 81 12.86 -5.61 -5.65
C ARG A 81 11.58 -5.82 -4.85
N GLY A 82 11.75 -6.34 -3.63
CA GLY A 82 11.16 -5.85 -2.37
C GLY A 82 9.66 -5.97 -2.10
N GLU A 83 8.80 -5.87 -3.11
CA GLU A 83 7.34 -5.92 -2.95
C GLU A 83 6.78 -6.61 -4.22
N THR A 84 6.84 -7.94 -4.27
CA THR A 84 6.22 -8.68 -5.37
C THR A 84 4.69 -8.68 -5.21
N PHE A 85 3.94 -8.87 -6.29
CA PHE A 85 2.48 -9.04 -6.17
C PHE A 85 2.10 -10.25 -5.31
N GLU A 86 2.98 -11.25 -5.24
CA GLU A 86 2.87 -12.38 -4.31
C GLU A 86 3.06 -11.97 -2.84
N ASP A 87 3.95 -11.02 -2.54
CA ASP A 87 4.11 -10.47 -1.19
C ASP A 87 2.87 -9.66 -0.79
N VAL A 88 2.37 -8.82 -1.70
CA VAL A 88 1.12 -8.05 -1.51
C VAL A 88 -0.06 -9.00 -1.27
N LEU A 89 -0.20 -10.04 -2.08
CA LEU A 89 -1.22 -11.10 -1.93
C LEU A 89 -1.12 -11.74 -0.55
N SER A 90 0.09 -12.09 -0.13
CA SER A 90 0.35 -12.70 1.19
C SER A 90 -0.03 -11.76 2.33
N GLY A 91 0.27 -10.46 2.20
CA GLY A 91 -0.15 -9.41 3.14
C GLY A 91 -1.66 -9.30 3.25
N HIS A 92 -2.38 -9.28 2.11
CA HIS A 92 -3.84 -9.24 2.10
C HIS A 92 -4.45 -10.49 2.73
N GLN A 93 -3.94 -11.69 2.40
CA GLN A 93 -4.36 -12.93 3.04
C GLN A 93 -4.16 -12.89 4.56
N TYR A 94 -3.03 -12.34 5.03
CA TYR A 94 -2.79 -12.15 6.46
C TYR A 94 -3.82 -11.23 7.11
N VAL A 95 -4.09 -10.06 6.50
CA VAL A 95 -5.07 -9.09 7.01
C VAL A 95 -6.46 -9.72 7.10
N TYR A 96 -6.95 -10.35 6.04
CA TYR A 96 -8.26 -11.01 6.06
C TYR A 96 -8.32 -12.13 7.09
N LYS A 97 -7.27 -12.95 7.21
CA LYS A 97 -7.23 -14.02 8.21
C LYS A 97 -7.23 -13.49 9.64
N ALA A 98 -6.61 -12.34 9.89
CA ALA A 98 -6.62 -11.68 11.19
C ALA A 98 -8.01 -11.12 11.53
N LYS A 99 -8.71 -10.53 10.55
CA LYS A 99 -10.09 -10.03 10.70
C LYS A 99 -11.10 -11.18 10.90
N ASP A 100 -11.08 -12.16 10.01
CA ASP A 100 -11.87 -13.40 10.07
C ASP A 100 -11.15 -14.55 9.37
N ALA A 101 -10.82 -15.61 10.09
CA ALA A 101 -10.14 -16.79 9.53
C ALA A 101 -10.99 -17.55 8.49
N ARG A 102 -12.30 -17.26 8.40
CA ARG A 102 -13.23 -17.80 7.40
C ARG A 102 -13.67 -16.76 6.38
N HIS A 103 -13.00 -15.62 6.33
CA HIS A 103 -13.32 -14.55 5.40
C HIS A 103 -13.32 -15.10 3.95
N PRO A 104 -14.37 -14.84 3.14
CA PRO A 104 -14.50 -15.43 1.82
C PRO A 104 -13.33 -15.09 0.87
N ALA A 105 -12.73 -13.89 1.00
CA ALA A 105 -11.51 -13.52 0.26
C ALA A 105 -10.37 -14.53 0.37
N LEU A 106 -10.24 -15.25 1.49
CA LEU A 106 -9.17 -16.22 1.67
C LEU A 106 -9.29 -17.41 0.71
N ALA A 107 -10.51 -17.78 0.33
CA ALA A 107 -10.75 -18.84 -0.65
C ALA A 107 -10.32 -18.38 -2.04
N ASP A 108 -10.74 -17.18 -2.44
CA ASP A 108 -10.42 -16.61 -3.75
C ASP A 108 -8.92 -16.41 -3.93
N LEU A 109 -8.27 -15.74 -2.95
CA LEU A 109 -6.85 -15.39 -2.99
C LEU A 109 -5.93 -16.62 -2.99
N LYS A 110 -6.40 -17.81 -2.61
CA LYS A 110 -5.59 -19.04 -2.59
C LYS A 110 -5.25 -19.56 -3.99
N SER A 111 -6.12 -19.30 -4.97
CA SER A 111 -5.96 -19.73 -6.36
C SER A 111 -5.95 -18.58 -7.36
N ALA A 112 -6.12 -17.35 -6.88
CA ALA A 112 -6.11 -16.14 -7.67
C ALA A 112 -4.77 -15.93 -8.38
N HIS A 113 -4.84 -15.36 -9.59
CA HIS A 113 -3.69 -14.74 -10.23
C HIS A 113 -3.86 -13.21 -10.16
N VAL A 114 -2.94 -12.57 -9.45
CA VAL A 114 -2.90 -11.13 -9.27
C VAL A 114 -2.56 -10.42 -10.58
N VAL A 115 -3.31 -9.38 -10.89
CA VAL A 115 -3.12 -8.54 -12.08
C VAL A 115 -2.77 -7.10 -11.73
N GLY A 116 -2.99 -6.67 -10.49
CA GLY A 116 -2.60 -5.35 -10.02
C GLY A 116 -2.85 -5.12 -8.53
N SER A 117 -2.39 -3.98 -8.03
CA SER A 117 -2.48 -3.57 -6.64
C SER A 117 -2.02 -2.13 -6.47
N ASP A 118 -2.52 -1.44 -5.45
CA ASP A 118 -1.97 -0.15 -4.96
C ASP A 118 -0.92 -0.31 -3.85
N PHE A 119 -0.49 -1.56 -3.61
CA PHE A 119 0.53 -1.99 -2.65
C PHE A 119 0.20 -1.84 -1.17
N ASP A 120 -0.82 -1.06 -0.82
CA ASP A 120 -1.19 -0.81 0.57
C ASP A 120 -2.51 -1.48 0.97
N TYR A 121 -3.57 -1.26 0.21
CA TYR A 121 -4.93 -1.56 0.66
C TYR A 121 -5.71 -2.41 -0.31
N GLN A 122 -5.37 -2.36 -1.60
CA GLN A 122 -6.14 -2.96 -2.67
C GLN A 122 -5.34 -3.95 -3.49
N ILE A 123 -6.01 -5.01 -3.89
CA ILE A 123 -5.48 -6.01 -4.82
C ILE A 123 -6.53 -6.33 -5.88
N ALA A 124 -6.07 -6.45 -7.12
CA ALA A 124 -6.87 -6.86 -8.27
C ALA A 124 -6.37 -8.22 -8.79
N TYR A 125 -7.28 -9.16 -9.03
CA TYR A 125 -6.95 -10.50 -9.54
C TYR A 125 -8.05 -11.06 -10.42
N PHE A 126 -7.73 -12.00 -11.30
CA PHE A 126 -8.75 -12.69 -12.09
C PHE A 126 -9.68 -13.50 -11.19
N ALA A 127 -10.98 -13.25 -11.30
CA ALA A 127 -12.01 -13.88 -10.49
C ALA A 127 -12.03 -15.39 -10.77
N PRO A 128 -11.75 -16.26 -9.77
CA PRO A 128 -11.64 -17.70 -9.96
C PRO A 128 -12.85 -18.35 -10.62
N GLU A 129 -14.05 -17.80 -10.41
CA GLU A 129 -15.33 -18.28 -10.91
C GLU A 129 -15.58 -18.00 -12.39
N THR A 130 -14.98 -16.95 -12.97
CA THR A 130 -15.09 -16.61 -14.40
C THR A 130 -13.89 -17.10 -15.20
N MET A 131 -12.98 -17.82 -14.56
CA MET A 131 -11.75 -18.27 -15.19
C MET A 131 -12.01 -19.11 -16.45
N GLU A 132 -13.10 -19.87 -16.58
CA GLU A 132 -13.34 -20.64 -17.81
C GLU A 132 -13.61 -19.77 -19.05
N GLU A 133 -13.88 -18.48 -18.87
CA GLU A 133 -14.14 -17.53 -19.93
C GLU A 133 -12.88 -17.13 -20.70
N LEU A 134 -13.08 -16.63 -21.92
CA LEU A 134 -11.98 -16.13 -22.75
C LEU A 134 -11.33 -14.89 -22.11
N GLU A 135 -12.18 -14.00 -21.59
CA GLU A 135 -11.83 -12.78 -20.87
C GLU A 135 -12.48 -12.88 -19.48
N PRO A 136 -11.81 -13.50 -18.49
CA PRO A 136 -12.32 -13.58 -17.14
C PRO A 136 -12.40 -12.19 -16.51
N ALA A 137 -13.43 -11.99 -15.70
CA ALA A 137 -13.60 -10.81 -14.88
C ALA A 137 -12.42 -10.64 -13.89
N ILE A 138 -12.16 -9.40 -13.50
CA ILE A 138 -11.17 -9.05 -12.48
C ILE A 138 -11.89 -8.54 -11.25
N ARG A 139 -11.60 -9.18 -10.13
CA ARG A 139 -12.11 -8.80 -8.82
C ARG A 139 -11.14 -7.84 -8.16
N ARG A 140 -11.68 -6.75 -7.61
CA ARG A 140 -10.94 -5.81 -6.76
C ARG A 140 -11.33 -6.06 -5.31
N LEU A 141 -10.35 -6.25 -4.46
CA LEU A 141 -10.54 -6.34 -3.01
C LEU A 141 -9.82 -5.20 -2.35
N SER A 142 -10.44 -4.64 -1.31
CA SER A 142 -9.79 -3.69 -0.41
C SER A 142 -9.82 -4.19 1.02
N THR A 143 -8.74 -3.95 1.74
CA THR A 143 -8.64 -4.30 3.17
C THR A 143 -9.48 -3.39 4.06
N ASP A 144 -9.91 -2.22 3.60
CA ASP A 144 -10.69 -1.24 4.35
C ASP A 144 -12.21 -1.32 4.12
N GLN A 145 -12.67 -2.12 3.15
CA GLN A 145 -14.07 -2.23 2.73
C GLN A 145 -14.63 -3.64 2.91
N GLU A 146 -15.96 -3.78 2.82
CA GLU A 146 -16.59 -5.10 2.90
C GLU A 146 -16.29 -5.94 1.64
N TYR A 147 -16.27 -7.24 1.82
CA TYR A 147 -16.14 -8.19 0.74
C TYR A 147 -17.32 -8.07 -0.23
N ASP A 148 -17.04 -7.88 -1.52
CA ASP A 148 -18.01 -7.63 -2.62
C ASP A 148 -18.51 -6.19 -2.80
N GLU A 149 -18.01 -5.20 -2.05
CA GLU A 149 -18.43 -3.79 -2.27
C GLU A 149 -17.86 -3.17 -3.55
N LEU A 150 -16.72 -3.68 -4.02
CA LEU A 150 -16.08 -3.14 -5.21
C LEU A 150 -16.55 -3.84 -6.48
N PRO A 151 -16.82 -3.08 -7.55
CA PRO A 151 -17.31 -3.67 -8.78
C PRO A 151 -16.27 -4.64 -9.36
N LEU A 152 -16.77 -5.73 -9.94
CA LEU A 152 -15.97 -6.54 -10.84
C LEU A 152 -15.70 -5.71 -12.10
N PHE A 153 -14.45 -5.71 -12.56
CA PHE A 153 -14.17 -5.34 -13.94
C PHE A 153 -14.55 -6.53 -14.81
N GLU A 154 -15.36 -6.31 -15.84
CA GLU A 154 -15.82 -7.37 -16.75
C GLU A 154 -14.67 -8.07 -17.45
N HIS A 155 -13.56 -7.36 -17.70
CA HIS A 155 -12.35 -7.89 -18.32
C HIS A 155 -11.14 -7.00 -18.02
N PHE A 156 -9.95 -7.43 -18.48
CA PHE A 156 -8.69 -6.70 -18.25
C PHE A 156 -8.64 -5.31 -18.88
N GLU A 157 -9.29 -5.08 -20.02
CA GLU A 157 -9.32 -3.72 -20.61
C GLU A 157 -9.98 -2.70 -19.68
N GLN A 158 -11.07 -3.07 -19.00
CA GLN A 158 -11.76 -2.17 -18.05
C GLN A 158 -10.91 -1.92 -16.80
N PHE A 159 -10.20 -2.94 -16.31
CA PHE A 159 -9.22 -2.76 -15.24
C PHE A 159 -8.08 -1.82 -15.67
N LEU A 160 -7.54 -1.98 -16.88
CA LEU A 160 -6.50 -1.12 -17.42
C LEU A 160 -7.00 0.32 -17.59
N GLU A 161 -8.23 0.51 -18.05
CA GLU A 161 -8.88 1.83 -18.13
C GLU A 161 -8.99 2.51 -16.77
N PHE A 162 -9.35 1.77 -15.72
CA PHE A 162 -9.33 2.26 -14.34
C PHE A 162 -7.93 2.69 -13.88
N VAL A 163 -6.90 1.90 -14.18
CA VAL A 163 -5.52 2.30 -13.86
C VAL A 163 -5.13 3.57 -14.64
N VAL A 164 -5.45 3.63 -15.94
CA VAL A 164 -5.23 4.82 -16.78
C VAL A 164 -5.87 6.06 -16.17
N SER A 165 -7.14 5.97 -15.75
CA SER A 165 -7.86 7.13 -15.20
C SER A 165 -7.19 7.65 -13.93
N ILE A 166 -6.69 6.76 -13.05
CA ILE A 166 -5.95 7.18 -11.85
C ILE A 166 -4.72 8.01 -12.21
N TYR A 167 -3.91 7.56 -13.17
CA TYR A 167 -2.72 8.31 -13.57
C TYR A 167 -3.05 9.60 -14.33
N GLU A 168 -4.13 9.63 -15.11
CA GLU A 168 -4.61 10.86 -15.76
C GLU A 168 -5.12 11.88 -14.73
N ASP A 169 -5.87 11.43 -13.72
CA ASP A 169 -6.33 12.29 -12.61
C ASP A 169 -5.13 12.90 -11.87
N LEU A 170 -4.06 12.13 -11.66
CA LEU A 170 -2.82 12.65 -11.05
C LEU A 170 -2.15 13.74 -11.91
N VAL A 171 -2.16 13.61 -13.23
CA VAL A 171 -1.66 14.66 -14.15
C VAL A 171 -2.51 15.92 -14.04
N ASP A 172 -3.83 15.77 -14.05
CA ASP A 172 -4.77 16.89 -13.98
C ASP A 172 -4.64 17.65 -12.64
N LEU A 173 -4.44 16.93 -11.54
CA LEU A 173 -4.17 17.52 -10.22
C LEU A 173 -2.88 18.36 -10.18
N GLN A 174 -1.87 18.03 -11.00
CA GLN A 174 -0.64 18.81 -11.12
C GLN A 174 -0.75 19.99 -12.09
N GLY A 175 -1.57 19.84 -13.14
CA GLY A 175 -1.80 20.86 -14.17
C GLY A 175 -2.78 21.96 -13.75
N GLY A 176 -3.66 21.67 -12.78
CA GLY A 176 -4.55 22.66 -12.18
C GLY A 176 -3.75 23.69 -11.39
N SER A 177 -3.63 24.91 -11.91
CA SER A 177 -3.14 26.02 -11.10
C SER A 177 -4.07 26.17 -9.90
N PHE A 178 -3.54 26.02 -8.69
CA PHE A 178 -4.24 26.31 -7.43
C PHE A 178 -4.98 27.67 -7.44
N ASP A 179 -4.57 28.59 -8.32
CA ASP A 179 -5.15 29.91 -8.54
C ASP A 179 -6.54 29.92 -9.23
N ASP A 180 -6.99 28.83 -9.87
CA ASP A 180 -8.33 28.75 -10.52
C ASP A 180 -9.36 27.95 -9.69
N MET A 181 -8.97 27.47 -8.50
CA MET A 181 -9.88 26.97 -7.46
C MET A 181 -10.50 28.13 -6.66
N GLY A 182 -10.80 29.24 -7.33
CA GLY A 182 -11.57 30.33 -6.76
C GLY A 182 -13.01 29.87 -6.50
N ASP A 183 -13.31 29.60 -5.24
CA ASP A 183 -14.68 29.41 -4.71
C ASP A 183 -15.36 28.07 -5.06
N VAL A 184 -14.57 27.00 -5.22
CA VAL A 184 -15.09 25.62 -5.06
C VAL A 184 -14.52 25.12 -3.75
N GLY A 185 -15.37 24.95 -2.75
CA GLY A 185 -14.98 24.57 -1.39
C GLY A 185 -13.98 23.41 -1.41
N VAL A 186 -12.75 23.71 -0.97
CA VAL A 186 -11.69 22.73 -0.77
C VAL A 186 -12.18 21.76 0.31
N GLY A 187 -12.70 20.62 -0.13
CA GLY A 187 -13.17 19.53 0.69
C GLY A 187 -12.98 18.23 -0.07
N GLY A 188 -11.86 17.53 0.19
CA GLY A 188 -11.63 16.21 -0.37
C GLY A 188 -10.25 15.60 -0.10
N GLY A 189 -9.19 16.39 0.06
CA GLY A 189 -7.88 15.86 0.46
C GLY A 189 -7.75 15.80 1.98
N ASP A 190 -7.72 16.99 2.59
CA ASP A 190 -7.68 17.12 4.05
C ASP A 190 -9.00 16.69 4.68
N GLU A 191 -10.16 16.87 4.01
CA GLU A 191 -11.46 16.45 4.55
C GLU A 191 -11.64 14.93 4.58
N ASP A 192 -11.01 14.18 3.68
CA ASP A 192 -11.10 12.71 3.69
C ASP A 192 -10.11 12.12 4.70
N LEU A 193 -8.92 12.71 4.85
CA LEU A 193 -7.97 12.40 5.94
C LEU A 193 -8.53 12.81 7.32
N LEU A 194 -9.20 13.96 7.40
CA LEU A 194 -9.93 14.43 8.57
C LEU A 194 -11.22 13.65 8.80
N LYS A 195 -11.88 13.08 7.78
CA LYS A 195 -12.98 12.12 7.94
C LYS A 195 -12.47 10.78 8.40
N GLU A 196 -11.32 10.32 7.93
CA GLU A 196 -10.69 9.08 8.40
C GLU A 196 -10.28 9.23 9.88
N LEU A 197 -9.59 10.31 10.22
CA LEU A 197 -9.29 10.70 11.59
C LEU A 197 -10.58 10.90 12.41
N ALA A 198 -11.58 11.60 11.88
CA ALA A 198 -12.86 11.79 12.57
C ALA A 198 -13.67 10.49 12.69
N ASN A 199 -13.52 9.51 11.80
CA ASN A 199 -14.16 8.20 11.89
C ASN A 199 -13.42 7.30 12.88
N LEU A 200 -12.09 7.39 12.94
CA LEU A 200 -11.26 6.79 13.99
C LEU A 200 -11.58 7.40 15.37
N LEU A 201 -11.87 8.70 15.43
CA LEU A 201 -12.21 9.44 16.66
C LEU A 201 -13.70 9.35 17.05
N LYS A 202 -14.63 9.19 16.08
CA LYS A 202 -16.07 8.99 16.28
C LYS A 202 -16.48 7.54 16.45
N ALA A 203 -15.54 6.60 16.52
CA ALA A 203 -15.79 5.28 17.06
C ALA A 203 -16.10 5.39 18.56
N GLU A 204 -17.25 5.98 18.88
CA GLU A 204 -17.92 5.84 20.16
C GLU A 204 -18.12 4.35 20.40
N ARG A 205 -17.45 3.87 21.45
CA ARG A 205 -17.74 2.65 22.21
C ARG A 205 -18.92 1.86 21.67
N GLN A 206 -18.64 0.92 20.77
CA GLN A 206 -19.42 -0.30 20.83
C GLN A 206 -19.24 -0.86 22.25
N PRO A 207 -20.31 -1.28 22.93
CA PRO A 207 -20.17 -1.96 24.22
C PRO A 207 -19.19 -3.09 24.02
N GLU A 208 -18.10 -3.10 24.80
CA GLU A 208 -17.09 -4.16 24.75
C GLU A 208 -17.84 -5.50 24.74
N PRO A 209 -17.72 -6.31 23.67
CA PRO A 209 -18.22 -7.67 23.73
C PRO A 209 -17.56 -8.32 24.93
N GLU A 210 -18.35 -9.05 25.74
CA GLU A 210 -17.84 -9.77 26.91
C GLU A 210 -16.52 -10.45 26.53
N PRO A 211 -15.43 -10.23 27.29
CA PRO A 211 -14.10 -10.64 26.86
C PRO A 211 -14.11 -12.15 26.66
N GLU A 212 -14.10 -12.56 25.39
CA GLU A 212 -13.71 -13.92 25.04
C GLU A 212 -12.34 -14.15 25.69
N PRO A 213 -12.09 -15.33 26.29
CA PRO A 213 -10.82 -15.61 26.93
C PRO A 213 -9.70 -15.31 25.94
N ALA A 214 -8.93 -14.26 26.24
CA ALA A 214 -7.94 -13.71 25.34
C ALA A 214 -7.08 -14.85 24.79
N LYS A 215 -7.12 -15.03 23.46
CA LYS A 215 -6.14 -15.91 22.81
C LYS A 215 -4.77 -15.43 23.27
N PRO A 216 -3.89 -16.34 23.73
CA PRO A 216 -2.58 -15.94 24.19
C PRO A 216 -1.90 -15.15 23.07
N ALA A 217 -1.48 -13.93 23.39
CA ALA A 217 -0.84 -13.05 22.43
C ALA A 217 0.28 -13.83 21.71
N PRO A 218 0.42 -13.68 20.39
CA PRO A 218 1.49 -14.33 19.66
C PRO A 218 2.81 -14.01 20.33
N LYS A 219 3.60 -15.04 20.66
CA LYS A 219 4.92 -14.85 21.27
C LYS A 219 5.81 -14.15 20.25
N LEU A 220 6.18 -12.92 20.54
CA LEU A 220 7.16 -12.16 19.77
C LEU A 220 8.52 -12.88 19.82
N SER A 221 9.28 -12.80 18.73
CA SER A 221 10.68 -13.24 18.79
C SER A 221 11.47 -12.31 19.72
N PRO A 222 12.61 -12.75 20.30
CA PRO A 222 13.45 -11.89 21.11
C PRO A 222 13.85 -10.59 20.41
N GLU A 223 14.06 -10.64 19.09
CA GLU A 223 14.36 -9.48 18.26
C GLU A 223 13.16 -8.54 18.11
N MET A 224 11.95 -9.09 17.94
CA MET A 224 10.71 -8.30 17.89
C MET A 224 10.36 -7.67 19.25
N GLU A 225 10.63 -8.36 20.36
CA GLU A 225 10.47 -7.80 21.70
C GLU A 225 11.45 -6.64 21.94
N LEU A 226 12.69 -6.76 21.46
CA LEU A 226 13.68 -5.70 21.56
C LEU A 226 13.29 -4.49 20.68
N ALA A 227 12.82 -4.75 19.47
CA ALA A 227 12.30 -3.75 18.53
C ALA A 227 11.10 -2.97 19.10
N SER A 228 10.11 -3.67 19.66
CA SER A 228 8.95 -3.05 20.31
C SER A 228 9.35 -2.19 21.52
N LYS A 229 10.24 -2.71 22.39
CA LYS A 229 10.78 -1.93 23.52
C LYS A 229 11.48 -0.66 23.06
N LEU A 230 12.23 -0.72 21.97
CA LEU A 230 12.89 0.43 21.38
C LEU A 230 11.88 1.46 20.84
N CYS A 231 10.91 1.04 20.03
CA CYS A 231 9.86 1.91 19.50
C CYS A 231 9.12 2.63 20.62
N ARG A 232 8.65 1.87 21.62
CA ARG A 232 7.96 2.41 22.80
C ARG A 232 8.82 3.41 23.55
N ARG A 233 10.11 3.11 23.76
CA ARG A 233 11.01 4.01 24.47
C ARG A 233 11.27 5.31 23.72
N VAL A 234 11.39 5.25 22.39
CA VAL A 234 11.51 6.45 21.56
C VAL A 234 10.26 7.33 21.72
N LEU A 235 9.06 6.74 21.62
CA LEU A 235 7.81 7.47 21.79
C LEU A 235 7.72 8.13 23.18
N GLU A 236 8.05 7.42 24.26
CA GLU A 236 8.08 7.99 25.60
C GLU A 236 9.02 9.20 25.73
N LEU A 237 10.20 9.13 25.11
CA LEU A 237 11.18 10.23 25.13
C LEU A 237 10.70 11.44 24.33
N LEU A 238 10.04 11.20 23.18
CA LEU A 238 9.46 12.27 22.36
C LEU A 238 8.31 12.98 23.09
N VAL A 239 7.42 12.23 23.75
CA VAL A 239 6.35 12.81 24.59
C VAL A 239 6.94 13.63 25.72
N LYS A 240 7.91 13.05 26.46
CA LYS A 240 8.52 13.71 27.62
C LYS A 240 9.29 14.97 27.25
N ALA A 241 9.84 15.03 26.05
CA ALA A 241 10.54 16.19 25.52
C ALA A 241 9.57 17.22 24.89
N GLU A 242 8.26 17.00 24.96
CA GLU A 242 7.22 17.85 24.36
C GLU A 242 7.44 18.02 22.85
N LEU A 243 8.07 17.03 22.20
CA LEU A 243 8.30 17.05 20.75
C LEU A 243 7.12 16.48 19.99
N ILE A 244 6.36 15.55 20.58
CA ILE A 244 5.06 15.12 20.06
C ILE A 244 3.99 15.49 21.08
N GLU A 245 2.87 16.04 20.62
CA GLU A 245 1.64 16.11 21.41
C GLU A 245 0.79 14.90 21.04
N VAL A 246 0.70 13.93 21.95
CA VAL A 246 -0.18 12.77 21.75
C VAL A 246 -1.59 13.24 22.08
N VAL A 247 -2.40 13.50 21.04
CA VAL A 247 -3.83 13.79 21.22
C VAL A 247 -4.42 12.69 22.11
N GLU A 248 -5.01 13.07 23.25
CA GLU A 248 -5.49 12.13 24.25
C GLU A 248 -6.53 11.16 23.65
N GLY A 249 -6.08 9.98 23.26
CA GLY A 249 -6.89 8.91 22.71
C GLY A 249 -6.27 7.54 23.04
N PRO A 250 -7.03 6.57 23.57
CA PRO A 250 -6.51 5.23 23.82
C PRO A 250 -6.08 4.58 22.49
N GLY A 251 -4.82 4.14 22.40
CA GLY A 251 -4.29 3.37 21.26
C GLY A 251 -3.37 4.12 20.29
N MET A 252 -3.20 5.44 20.38
CA MET A 252 -2.31 6.19 19.47
C MET A 252 -0.84 5.76 19.59
N ILE A 253 -0.36 5.54 20.82
CA ILE A 253 1.00 5.05 21.07
C ILE A 253 1.20 3.69 20.43
N ASP A 254 0.21 2.80 20.50
CA ASP A 254 0.31 1.44 19.94
C ASP A 254 0.33 1.48 18.39
N SER A 255 -0.45 2.37 17.76
CA SER A 255 -0.43 2.57 16.30
C SER A 255 0.91 3.15 15.80
N LEU A 256 1.46 4.14 16.52
CA LEU A 256 2.78 4.69 16.22
C LEU A 256 3.88 3.66 16.44
N GLU A 257 3.77 2.86 17.51
CA GLU A 257 4.69 1.76 17.81
C GLU A 257 4.72 0.74 16.65
N ASP A 258 3.54 0.35 16.15
CA ASP A 258 3.41 -0.60 15.03
C ASP A 258 4.01 -0.03 13.73
N LEU A 259 3.74 1.23 13.41
CA LEU A 259 4.32 1.92 12.24
C LEU A 259 5.85 1.95 12.31
N MET A 260 6.39 2.33 13.48
CA MET A 260 7.83 2.37 13.73
C MET A 260 8.44 0.96 13.63
N LEU A 261 7.77 -0.07 14.17
CA LEU A 261 8.20 -1.46 14.12
C LEU A 261 8.28 -1.98 12.68
N ARG A 262 7.27 -1.71 11.85
CA ARG A 262 7.25 -2.09 10.43
C ARG A 262 8.42 -1.48 9.67
N LYS A 263 8.75 -0.21 9.93
CA LYS A 263 9.89 0.48 9.28
C LYS A 263 11.24 -0.03 9.80
N LEU A 264 11.34 -0.34 11.09
CA LEU A 264 12.56 -0.92 11.69
C LEU A 264 12.91 -2.28 11.10
N LEU A 265 11.92 -3.14 10.90
CA LEU A 265 12.12 -4.48 10.32
C LEU A 265 12.57 -4.44 8.86
N ARG A 266 12.33 -3.34 8.13
CA ARG A 266 12.74 -3.15 6.73
C ARG A 266 14.15 -2.56 6.58
N SER A 267 14.75 -2.04 7.65
CA SER A 267 16.03 -1.35 7.60
C SER A 267 17.22 -2.32 7.72
N LYS A 268 18.31 -2.07 6.98
CA LYS A 268 19.49 -2.95 6.96
C LYS A 268 20.53 -2.59 8.01
N SER A 269 20.39 -1.43 8.66
CA SER A 269 21.34 -0.94 9.65
C SER A 269 20.72 0.07 10.62
N GLN A 270 21.29 0.18 11.82
CA GLN A 270 20.84 1.13 12.84
C GLN A 270 20.87 2.61 12.38
N PRO A 271 21.93 3.12 11.71
CA PRO A 271 21.94 4.50 11.23
C PRO A 271 20.86 4.77 10.16
N GLU A 272 20.60 3.79 9.30
CA GLU A 272 19.54 3.85 8.28
C GLU A 272 18.15 3.82 8.93
N THR A 273 17.96 3.04 9.99
CA THR A 273 16.72 3.02 10.78
C THR A 273 16.46 4.38 11.41
N VAL A 274 17.45 4.96 12.09
CA VAL A 274 17.31 6.26 12.76
C VAL A 274 16.99 7.33 11.72
N LYS A 275 17.67 7.34 10.58
CA LYS A 275 17.38 8.27 9.49
C LYS A 275 15.95 8.09 8.94
N ASN A 276 15.54 6.86 8.61
CA ASN A 276 14.20 6.58 8.05
C ASN A 276 13.07 6.96 9.01
N TRP A 277 13.29 6.78 10.31
CA TRP A 277 12.35 7.18 11.35
C TRP A 277 12.31 8.70 11.52
N ILE A 278 13.45 9.39 11.49
CA ILE A 278 13.49 10.87 11.48
C ILE A 278 12.79 11.39 10.23
N ASP A 279 13.07 10.85 9.04
CA ASP A 279 12.43 11.28 7.80
C ASP A 279 10.90 11.06 7.86
N ALA A 280 10.42 9.96 8.46
CA ALA A 280 9.00 9.70 8.65
C ALA A 280 8.35 10.66 9.66
N LEU A 281 9.01 10.94 10.78
CA LEU A 281 8.54 11.89 11.79
C LEU A 281 8.60 13.33 11.24
N SER A 282 9.64 13.70 10.52
CA SER A 282 9.79 15.02 9.90
C SER A 282 8.83 15.22 8.72
N LYS A 283 8.42 14.17 8.01
CA LYS A 283 7.30 14.23 7.06
C LYS A 283 5.95 14.39 7.77
N ALA A 284 5.75 13.69 8.89
CA ALA A 284 4.56 13.89 9.73
C ALA A 284 4.52 15.32 10.35
N ARG A 285 5.68 15.95 10.56
CA ARG A 285 5.83 17.34 11.04
C ARG A 285 5.30 18.39 10.06
N GLU A 286 5.17 18.08 8.77
CA GLU A 286 4.53 18.98 7.79
C GLU A 286 2.99 18.98 7.90
N VAL A 287 2.40 18.07 8.70
CA VAL A 287 0.94 17.80 8.75
C VAL A 287 0.34 18.05 10.15
N GLU A 288 0.99 18.88 10.99
CA GLU A 288 0.61 19.36 12.35
C GLU A 288 1.21 18.60 13.58
N GLU A 289 1.67 19.40 14.55
CA GLU A 289 1.99 19.12 15.99
C GLU A 289 3.22 18.25 16.38
N LEU A 290 4.31 18.35 15.61
CA LEU A 290 5.65 17.91 16.03
C LEU A 290 6.58 19.11 16.26
N TYR A 291 7.05 19.31 17.50
CA TYR A 291 7.99 20.36 17.89
C TYR A 291 9.44 19.84 17.89
N GLY A 292 10.42 20.69 17.58
CA GLY A 292 11.86 20.37 17.61
C GLY A 292 12.56 20.21 16.26
N THR A 293 13.90 20.13 16.30
CA THR A 293 14.79 19.97 15.13
C THR A 293 15.16 18.50 14.90
N ASP A 294 15.53 18.15 13.66
CA ASP A 294 15.99 16.79 13.32
C ASP A 294 17.19 16.34 14.18
N GLU A 295 18.03 17.30 14.61
CA GLU A 295 19.16 17.03 15.49
C GLU A 295 18.71 16.64 16.92
N GLU A 296 17.65 17.27 17.42
CA GLU A 296 17.04 16.95 18.72
C GLU A 296 16.35 15.59 18.69
N LEU A 297 15.62 15.29 17.61
CA LEU A 297 15.03 13.97 17.36
C LEU A 297 16.13 12.89 17.33
N ALA A 298 17.19 13.10 16.54
CA ALA A 298 18.31 12.15 16.45
C ALA A 298 18.97 11.89 17.80
N LYS A 299 19.16 12.92 18.64
CA LYS A 299 19.73 12.77 19.99
C LYS A 299 18.85 11.91 20.89
N LEU A 300 17.54 12.12 20.88
CA LEU A 300 16.60 11.32 21.69
C LEU A 300 16.52 9.87 21.21
N MET A 301 16.55 9.66 19.90
CA MET A 301 16.51 8.31 19.34
C MET A 301 17.78 7.52 19.68
N ASN A 302 18.96 8.11 19.50
CA ASN A 302 20.22 7.47 19.90
C ASN A 302 20.24 7.15 21.40
N LYS A 303 19.71 8.05 22.24
CA LYS A 303 19.55 7.78 23.67
C LYS A 303 18.62 6.60 23.96
N ALA A 304 17.49 6.47 23.26
CA ALA A 304 16.61 5.31 23.41
C ALA A 304 17.31 4.00 23.02
N PHE A 305 18.09 4.01 21.92
CA PHE A 305 18.90 2.87 21.50
C PHE A 305 19.91 2.47 22.57
N ASP A 306 20.63 3.43 23.16
CA ASP A 306 21.62 3.16 24.21
C ASP A 306 20.96 2.61 25.48
N GLU A 307 19.78 3.10 25.86
CA GLU A 307 19.04 2.65 27.05
C GLU A 307 18.47 1.23 26.91
N VAL A 308 18.07 0.83 25.70
CA VAL A 308 17.49 -0.50 25.42
C VAL A 308 18.56 -1.56 25.14
N SER A 309 19.78 -1.14 24.78
CA SER A 309 20.92 -2.02 24.51
C SER A 309 21.71 -2.43 25.77
N GLN A 310 21.41 -1.85 26.93
CA GLN A 310 22.02 -2.15 28.24
C GLN A 310 21.25 -3.23 29.01
#